data_AF-X0QKF3-F1
#
_entry.id   AF-X0QKF3-F1
#
_cell.length_a   1.000
_cell.length_b   1.000
_cell.length_c   1.000
_cell.angle_alpha   90.00
_cell.angle_beta   90.00
_cell.angle_gamma   90.00
#
_symmetry.space_group_name_H-M   'P 1'
#
loop_
_entity.id
_entity.type
_entity.pdbx_description
1 polymer ?
#
loop_
_entity_poly.entity_id
_entity_poly.type
_entity_poly.pdbx_seq_one_letter_code
_entity_poly.pdbx_strand_id
1 'polypeptide(L)'
;MSKINANQDPRVTLKTYIEEKYKISKKSPAASRLYALEIIQGAPHLMAVLKGPLKFLVREKVAVIDGWIADNKTKSVSAIHLIFHIWAVTQHYSDFSIQTEAVCNHSLRNKKFANEALNTSIQLLVESLIP
;
A
#
# COMPACT_ATOMS: atom_id res chain seq x y z
N MET A 1 -5.82 -6.38 -0.25
CA MET A 1 -4.88 -7.53 -0.04
C MET A 1 -5.52 -8.88 -0.31
N SER A 2 -6.79 -9.11 0.04
CA SER A 2 -7.46 -10.42 -0.18
C SER A 2 -7.35 -10.95 -1.61
N LYS A 3 -7.26 -10.06 -2.60
CA LYS A 3 -7.19 -10.43 -4.02
C LYS A 3 -5.84 -10.95 -4.49
N ILE A 4 -4.71 -10.70 -3.80
CA ILE A 4 -3.37 -11.14 -4.24
C ILE A 4 -3.28 -12.68 -4.20
N ASN A 5 -3.18 -13.32 -5.37
CA ASN A 5 -3.03 -14.77 -5.51
C ASN A 5 -2.13 -15.14 -6.71
N ALA A 6 -1.57 -16.36 -6.69
CA ALA A 6 -0.51 -16.78 -7.62
C ALA A 6 -0.91 -16.79 -9.10
N ASN A 7 -2.20 -17.00 -9.41
CA ASN A 7 -2.68 -17.17 -10.79
C ASN A 7 -2.97 -15.85 -11.51
N GLN A 8 -2.77 -14.72 -10.84
CA GLN A 8 -3.02 -13.41 -11.43
C GLN A 8 -1.77 -12.79 -12.05
N ASP A 9 -2.00 -11.91 -13.01
CA ASP A 9 -0.98 -11.01 -13.54
C ASP A 9 -0.49 -10.04 -12.45
N PRO A 10 0.82 -10.00 -12.14
CA PRO A 10 1.35 -9.16 -11.06
C PRO A 10 1.10 -7.66 -11.28
N ARG A 11 1.18 -7.20 -12.54
CA ARG A 11 0.97 -5.79 -12.89
C ARG A 11 -0.46 -5.37 -12.57
N VAL A 12 -1.45 -6.13 -13.05
CA VAL A 12 -2.88 -5.85 -12.79
C VAL A 12 -3.19 -5.95 -11.30
N THR A 13 -2.67 -6.95 -10.62
CA THR A 13 -2.96 -7.18 -9.19
C THR A 13 -2.37 -6.11 -8.30
N LEU A 14 -1.11 -5.71 -8.50
CA LEU A 14 -0.47 -4.65 -7.72
C LEU A 14 -1.11 -3.29 -7.99
N LYS A 15 -1.42 -2.97 -9.26
CA LYS A 15 -2.17 -1.74 -9.61
C LYS A 15 -3.51 -1.68 -8.89
N THR A 16 -4.31 -2.73 -9.01
CA THR A 16 -5.63 -2.82 -8.36
C THR A 16 -5.51 -2.63 -6.85
N TYR A 17 -4.48 -3.22 -6.23
CA TYR A 17 -4.27 -3.09 -4.80
C TYR A 17 -3.90 -1.66 -4.37
N ILE A 18 -3.02 -0.98 -5.11
CA ILE A 18 -2.66 0.42 -4.87
C ILE A 18 -3.89 1.32 -5.04
N GLU A 19 -4.68 1.12 -6.09
CA GLU A 19 -5.92 1.86 -6.32
C GLU A 19 -6.92 1.71 -5.17
N GLU A 20 -7.13 0.47 -4.69
CA GLU A 20 -7.98 0.19 -3.53
C GLU A 20 -7.47 0.92 -2.27
N LYS A 21 -6.16 0.94 -2.04
CA LYS A 21 -5.56 1.65 -0.91
C LYS A 21 -5.74 3.17 -1.03
N TYR A 22 -5.57 3.76 -2.21
CA TYR A 22 -5.85 5.18 -2.44
C TYR A 22 -7.33 5.53 -2.21
N LYS A 23 -8.25 4.66 -2.65
CA LYS A 23 -9.70 4.82 -2.37
C LYS A 23 -9.96 4.85 -0.86
N ILE A 24 -9.31 3.99 -0.08
CA ILE A 24 -9.42 3.96 1.38
C ILE A 24 -8.82 5.23 2.00
N SER A 25 -7.60 5.63 1.61
CA SER A 25 -6.94 6.84 2.11
C SER A 25 -7.78 8.10 1.86
N LYS A 26 -8.48 8.17 0.73
CA LYS A 26 -9.42 9.26 0.43
C LYS A 26 -10.70 9.18 1.28
N LYS A 27 -11.28 7.99 1.44
CA LYS A 27 -12.60 7.81 2.07
C LYS A 27 -12.56 7.91 3.59
N SER A 28 -11.51 7.38 4.23
CA SER A 28 -11.47 7.18 5.68
C SER A 28 -10.19 7.72 6.33
N PRO A 29 -9.84 9.02 6.15
CA PRO A 29 -8.56 9.52 6.61
C PRO A 29 -8.39 9.52 8.13
N ALA A 30 -9.48 9.72 8.88
CA ALA A 30 -9.48 9.64 10.33
C ALA A 30 -9.14 8.23 10.84
N ALA A 31 -9.64 7.18 10.18
CA ALA A 31 -9.39 5.80 10.57
C ALA A 31 -7.92 5.41 10.33
N SER A 32 -7.33 5.85 9.22
CA SER A 32 -5.90 5.65 8.94
C SER A 32 -5.03 6.35 9.99
N ARG A 33 -5.34 7.60 10.35
CA ARG A 33 -4.63 8.32 11.42
C ARG A 33 -4.75 7.65 12.78
N LEU A 34 -5.94 7.17 13.14
CA LEU A 34 -6.13 6.42 14.38
C LEU A 34 -5.23 5.17 14.42
N TYR A 35 -5.20 4.41 13.32
CA TYR A 35 -4.30 3.27 13.19
C TYR A 35 -2.84 3.69 13.31
N ALA A 36 -2.41 4.74 12.61
CA ALA A 36 -1.03 5.23 12.67
C ALA A 36 -0.61 5.67 14.08
N LEU A 37 -1.47 6.39 14.80
CA LEU A 37 -1.21 6.83 16.18
C LEU A 37 -1.08 5.64 17.14
N GLU A 38 -1.92 4.62 16.99
CA GLU A 38 -1.82 3.38 17.75
C GLU A 38 -0.48 2.67 17.49
N ILE A 39 0.00 2.62 16.23
CA ILE A 39 1.34 2.09 15.91
C ILE A 39 2.46 2.94 16.55
N ILE A 40 2.38 4.28 16.47
CA ILE A 40 3.37 5.20 17.05
C ILE A 40 3.47 5.02 18.57
N GLN A 41 2.35 4.74 19.23
CA GLN A 41 2.29 4.49 20.67
C GLN A 41 2.80 3.08 21.06
N GLY A 42 3.29 2.28 20.10
CA GLY A 42 3.78 0.92 20.34
C GLY A 42 2.70 -0.16 20.24
N ALA A 43 1.54 0.16 19.66
CA ALA A 43 0.40 -0.72 19.45
C ALA A 43 -0.16 -1.39 20.72
N PRO A 44 -0.43 -0.66 21.81
CA PRO A 44 -0.90 -1.24 23.08
C PRO A 44 -2.16 -2.11 22.95
N HIS A 45 -3.06 -1.78 22.03
CA HIS A 45 -4.30 -2.50 21.76
C HIS A 45 -4.22 -3.38 20.50
N LEU A 46 -3.37 -3.02 19.53
CA LEU A 46 -3.28 -3.74 18.26
C LEU A 46 -2.17 -4.80 18.20
N MET A 47 -1.28 -4.91 19.18
CA MET A 47 -0.14 -5.84 19.13
C MET A 47 -0.54 -7.29 18.82
N ALA A 48 -1.64 -7.78 19.41
CA ALA A 48 -2.14 -9.13 19.15
C ALA A 48 -2.59 -9.32 17.68
N VAL A 49 -3.24 -8.32 17.10
CA VAL A 49 -3.65 -8.31 15.69
C VAL A 49 -2.43 -8.27 14.76
N LEU A 50 -1.44 -7.45 15.10
CA LEU A 50 -0.20 -7.32 14.32
C LEU A 50 0.60 -8.63 14.31
N LYS A 51 0.81 -9.24 15.49
CA LYS A 51 1.61 -10.47 15.63
C LYS A 51 0.87 -11.73 15.17
N GLY A 52 -0.47 -11.71 15.16
CA GLY A 52 -1.31 -12.83 14.73
C GLY A 52 -1.83 -12.65 13.29
N PRO A 53 -3.10 -12.26 13.11
CA PRO A 53 -3.78 -12.30 11.82
C PRO A 53 -3.08 -11.47 10.73
N LEU A 54 -2.56 -10.27 11.05
CA LEU A 54 -1.88 -9.45 10.05
C LEU A 54 -0.57 -10.11 9.59
N LYS A 55 0.24 -10.61 10.53
CA LYS A 55 1.49 -11.32 10.20
C LYS A 55 1.25 -12.53 9.31
N PHE A 56 0.21 -13.31 9.60
CA PHE A 56 -0.15 -14.47 8.79
C PHE A 56 -0.56 -14.06 7.37
N LEU A 57 -1.49 -13.11 7.25
CA LEU A 57 -1.95 -12.60 5.96
C LEU A 57 -0.79 -12.05 5.12
N VAL A 58 0.12 -11.29 5.73
CA VAL A 58 1.28 -10.73 5.02
C VAL A 58 2.20 -11.85 4.53
N ARG A 59 2.47 -12.87 5.34
CA ARG A 59 3.30 -14.01 4.93
C ARG A 59 2.73 -14.75 3.72
N GLU A 60 1.41 -14.95 3.69
CA GLU A 60 0.75 -15.54 2.52
C GLU A 60 0.97 -14.71 1.26
N LYS A 61 0.90 -13.37 1.37
CA LYS A 61 1.05 -12.49 0.20
C LYS A 61 2.50 -12.34 -0.23
N VAL A 62 3.43 -12.39 0.72
CA VAL A 62 4.87 -12.48 0.43
C VAL A 62 5.16 -13.73 -0.40
N ALA A 63 4.65 -14.90 0.00
CA ALA A 63 4.86 -16.14 -0.75
C ALA A 63 4.33 -16.07 -2.19
N VAL A 64 3.19 -15.40 -2.41
CA VAL A 64 2.66 -15.18 -3.76
C VAL A 64 3.60 -14.31 -4.61
N ILE A 65 4.09 -13.19 -4.06
CA ILE A 65 4.98 -12.28 -4.77
C ILE A 65 6.33 -12.94 -5.04
N ASP A 66 6.88 -13.68 -4.08
CA ASP A 66 8.12 -14.45 -4.26
C ASP A 66 7.96 -15.51 -5.36
N GLY A 67 6.78 -16.13 -5.47
CA GLY A 67 6.45 -17.02 -6.59
C GLY A 67 6.47 -16.30 -7.95
N TRP A 68 5.90 -15.08 -8.03
CA TRP A 68 5.99 -14.28 -9.26
C TRP A 68 7.42 -13.89 -9.62
N ILE A 69 8.27 -13.62 -8.62
CA ILE A 69 9.70 -13.34 -8.83
C ILE A 69 10.40 -14.60 -9.35
N ALA A 70 10.15 -15.77 -8.76
CA ALA A 70 10.72 -17.03 -9.21
C ALA A 70 10.32 -17.39 -10.65
N ASP A 71 9.08 -17.06 -11.04
CA ASP A 71 8.57 -17.21 -12.41
C ASP A 71 9.07 -16.12 -13.39
N ASN A 72 9.93 -15.18 -12.95
CA ASN A 72 10.38 -14.01 -13.71
C ASN A 72 9.25 -13.10 -14.22
N LYS A 73 8.08 -13.11 -13.58
CA LYS A 73 6.95 -12.22 -13.92
C LYS A 73 7.14 -10.81 -13.36
N THR A 74 8.01 -10.65 -12.38
CA THR A 74 8.47 -9.36 -11.82
C THR A 74 9.98 -9.41 -11.60
N LYS A 75 10.65 -8.26 -11.70
CA LYS A 75 12.05 -8.11 -11.29
C LYS A 75 12.23 -8.47 -9.81
N SER A 76 13.42 -8.94 -9.46
CA SER A 76 13.75 -9.33 -8.09
C SER A 76 13.76 -8.13 -7.14
N VAL A 77 12.94 -8.21 -6.09
CA VAL A 77 12.87 -7.27 -4.97
C VAL A 77 12.45 -8.01 -3.70
N SER A 78 12.63 -7.40 -2.54
CA SER A 78 12.07 -7.94 -1.30
C SER A 78 10.54 -7.75 -1.27
N ALA A 79 9.78 -8.84 -1.35
CA ALA A 79 8.32 -8.82 -1.35
C ALA A 79 7.72 -8.18 -0.07
N ILE A 80 8.29 -8.46 1.10
CA ILE A 80 7.85 -7.87 2.36
C ILE A 80 8.02 -6.34 2.36
N HIS A 81 9.15 -5.86 1.84
CA HIS A 81 9.40 -4.42 1.76
C HIS A 81 8.55 -3.75 0.68
N LEU A 82 8.25 -4.42 -0.44
CA LEU A 82 7.31 -3.91 -1.43
C LEU A 82 5.94 -3.65 -0.81
N ILE A 83 5.42 -4.60 -0.02
CA ILE A 83 4.15 -4.44 0.71
C ILE A 83 4.21 -3.22 1.63
N PHE A 84 5.29 -3.06 2.41
CA PHE A 84 5.45 -1.92 3.31
C PHE A 84 5.54 -0.58 2.56
N HIS A 85 6.23 -0.53 1.42
CA HIS A 85 6.30 0.69 0.60
C HIS A 85 4.92 1.07 0.04
N ILE A 86 4.15 0.10 -0.45
CA ILE A 86 2.77 0.35 -0.89
C ILE A 86 1.94 0.94 0.26
N TRP A 87 2.04 0.38 1.46
CA TRP A 87 1.32 0.91 2.63
C TRP A 87 1.75 2.33 2.98
N ALA A 88 3.06 2.55 3.11
CA ALA A 88 3.62 3.84 3.49
C ALA A 88 3.22 4.93 2.51
N VAL A 89 3.42 4.72 1.21
CA VAL A 89 3.10 5.70 0.16
C VAL A 89 1.61 5.99 0.11
N THR A 90 0.75 4.96 0.13
CA THR A 90 -0.70 5.17 0.01
C THR A 90 -1.31 5.81 1.26
N GLN A 91 -0.83 5.44 2.45
CA GLN A 91 -1.33 5.98 3.72
C GLN A 91 -0.80 7.39 4.02
N HIS A 92 0.37 7.77 3.49
CA HIS A 92 0.93 9.11 3.64
C HIS A 92 -0.11 10.20 3.33
N TYR A 93 -0.83 10.06 2.21
CA TYR A 93 -1.86 11.02 1.77
C TYR A 93 -3.09 11.13 2.69
N SER A 94 -3.18 10.28 3.70
CA SER A 94 -4.21 10.29 4.73
C SER A 94 -3.64 10.70 6.09
N ASP A 95 -2.53 10.07 6.48
CA ASP A 95 -1.93 10.23 7.80
C ASP A 95 -1.30 11.62 7.94
N PHE A 96 -0.68 12.08 6.85
CA PHE A 96 -0.02 13.38 6.73
C PHE A 96 -0.84 14.34 5.87
N SER A 97 -2.17 14.15 5.78
CA SER A 97 -3.01 14.96 4.89
C SER A 97 -2.91 16.46 5.18
N ILE A 98 -2.69 16.85 6.44
CA ILE A 98 -2.47 18.26 6.83
C ILE A 98 -1.18 18.80 6.20
N GLN A 99 -0.10 18.03 6.23
CA GLN A 99 1.18 18.42 5.59
C GLN A 99 1.02 18.46 4.07
N THR A 100 0.39 17.45 3.46
CA THR A 100 0.14 17.42 2.01
C THR A 100 -0.67 18.64 1.57
N GLU A 101 -1.73 18.98 2.29
CA GLU A 101 -2.57 20.13 1.96
C GLU A 101 -1.83 21.46 2.16
N ALA A 102 -1.03 21.60 3.23
CA ALA A 102 -0.24 22.80 3.47
C ALA A 102 0.85 23.04 2.40
N VAL A 103 1.48 21.98 1.89
CA VAL A 103 2.57 22.08 0.90
C VAL A 103 2.04 22.21 -0.52
N CYS A 104 0.98 21.47 -0.86
CA CYS A 104 0.49 21.35 -2.23
C CYS A 104 -0.78 22.17 -2.52
N ASN A 105 -1.40 22.80 -1.50
CA ASN A 105 -2.74 23.42 -1.56
C ASN A 105 -3.84 22.47 -2.06
N HIS A 106 -3.59 21.15 -2.02
CA HIS A 106 -4.44 20.11 -2.56
C HIS A 106 -4.39 18.86 -1.69
N SER A 107 -5.44 18.06 -1.77
CA SER A 107 -5.55 16.74 -1.13
C SER A 107 -6.11 15.73 -2.12
N LEU A 108 -6.26 14.46 -1.71
CA LEU A 108 -6.92 13.42 -2.52
C LEU A 108 -8.38 13.74 -2.90
N ARG A 109 -8.98 14.80 -2.33
CA ARG A 109 -10.28 15.31 -2.77
C ARG A 109 -10.20 15.95 -4.15
N ASN A 110 -9.08 16.59 -4.50
CA ASN A 110 -8.82 17.10 -5.84
C ASN A 110 -8.53 15.93 -6.79
N LYS A 111 -9.34 15.79 -7.85
CA LYS A 111 -9.26 14.66 -8.79
C LYS A 111 -7.94 14.64 -9.58
N LYS A 112 -7.43 15.80 -10.01
CA LYS A 112 -6.17 15.87 -10.76
C LYS A 112 -5.00 15.45 -9.88
N PHE A 113 -4.92 16.01 -8.68
CA PHE A 113 -3.90 15.66 -7.69
C PHE A 113 -3.94 14.17 -7.31
N ALA A 114 -5.14 13.62 -7.05
CA ALA A 114 -5.29 12.21 -6.72
C ALA A 114 -4.84 11.28 -7.85
N ASN A 115 -5.18 11.60 -9.10
CA ASN A 115 -4.77 10.82 -10.26
C ASN A 115 -3.26 10.87 -10.48
N GLU A 116 -2.64 12.05 -10.33
CA GLU A 116 -1.20 12.22 -10.43
C GLU A 116 -0.46 11.39 -9.38
N ALA A 117 -0.84 11.53 -8.10
CA ALA A 117 -0.26 10.75 -7.01
C ALA A 117 -0.37 9.23 -7.21
N LEU A 118 -1.55 8.77 -7.66
CA LEU A 118 -1.80 7.36 -7.97
C LEU A 118 -0.90 6.87 -9.13
N ASN A 119 -0.87 7.61 -10.23
CA ASN A 119 -0.08 7.23 -11.41
C ASN A 119 1.41 7.20 -11.10
N THR A 120 1.93 8.18 -10.36
CA THR A 120 3.33 8.19 -9.90
C THR A 120 3.62 6.97 -9.02
N SER A 121 2.72 6.62 -8.09
CA SER A 121 2.89 5.44 -7.24
C SER A 121 2.89 4.13 -8.05
N ILE A 122 2.00 4.01 -9.04
CA ILE A 122 1.96 2.86 -9.94
C ILE A 122 3.25 2.77 -10.77
N GLN A 123 3.74 3.89 -11.29
CA GLN A 123 4.97 3.94 -12.07
C GLN A 123 6.17 3.46 -11.23
N LEU A 124 6.29 3.97 -10.00
CA LEU A 124 7.43 3.67 -9.13
C LEU A 124 7.38 2.28 -8.50
N LEU A 125 6.19 1.78 -8.14
CA LEU A 125 6.04 0.55 -7.36
C LEU A 125 5.55 -0.65 -8.16
N VAL A 126 5.07 -0.45 -9.40
CA VAL A 126 4.59 -1.53 -10.27
C VAL A 126 5.35 -1.54 -11.58
N GLU A 127 5.28 -0.46 -12.35
CA GLU A 127 5.88 -0.42 -13.71
C GLU A 127 7.40 -0.62 -13.67
N SER A 128 8.07 -0.08 -12.65
CA SER A 128 9.50 -0.30 -12.44
C SER A 128 9.87 -1.78 -12.27
N LEU A 129 8.94 -2.61 -11.78
CA LEU A 129 9.14 -4.02 -11.46
C LEU A 129 8.74 -4.96 -12.60
N ILE A 130 7.98 -4.51 -13.59
CA ILE A 130 7.63 -5.40 -14.71
C ILE A 130 8.83 -5.49 -15.67
N PRO A 131 9.22 -6.69 -16.12
CA PRO A 131 10.28 -6.89 -17.11
C PRO A 131 10.02 -6.14 -18.41
#